data_AF-A0A348WQK2-F1
#
_entry.id   AF-A0A348WQK2-F1
#
_cell.length_a   1.000
_cell.length_b   1.000
_cell.length_c   1.000
_cell.angle_alpha   90.00
_cell.angle_beta   90.00
_cell.angle_gamma   90.00
#
_symmetry.space_group_name_H-M   'P 1'
#
loop_
_entity.id
_entity.type
_entity.pdbx_description
1 polymer ?
#
loop_
_entity_poly.entity_id
_entity_poly.type
_entity_poly.pdbx_seq_one_letter_code
_entity_poly.pdbx_strand_id
1 'polypeptide(L)'
;MAAERLWQPSADQIAEARMSDFLQQINVHNDAGLANYHELYQWSIDNNEAFWSLIWDYFDVIGDKGDVIVQDKDKLPGAKWFPEAELNFAENLLRHKDNHSALVFRGENGERQELSYEALYLQVARAAHALKTQGVSSGDRVAGMMPNCIETIVMMLATTS
;
A
#
# COMPACT_ATOMS: atom_id res chain seq x y z
N MET A 1 0.77 -9.21 40.72
CA MET A 1 2.12 -9.12 40.12
C MET A 1 1.95 -8.37 38.81
N ALA A 2 2.44 -7.14 38.71
CA ALA A 2 2.38 -6.41 37.45
C ALA A 2 3.30 -7.12 36.44
N ALA A 3 2.82 -7.35 35.23
CA ALA A 3 3.62 -7.96 34.18
C ALA A 3 4.83 -7.06 33.87
N GLU A 4 6.03 -7.64 33.92
CA GLU A 4 7.26 -6.94 33.58
C GLU A 4 7.37 -6.78 32.05
N ARG A 5 7.70 -5.57 31.59
CA ARG A 5 7.87 -5.29 30.15
C ARG A 5 9.17 -5.91 29.67
N LEU A 6 9.08 -6.84 28.72
CA LEU A 6 10.26 -7.54 28.16
C LEU A 6 11.15 -6.63 27.30
N TRP A 7 10.57 -5.61 26.66
CA TRP A 7 11.28 -4.67 25.80
C TRP A 7 10.46 -3.38 25.64
N GLN A 8 11.15 -2.27 25.39
CA GLN A 8 10.55 -0.99 25.02
C GLN A 8 11.48 -0.26 24.02
N PRO A 9 10.94 0.39 22.97
CA PRO A 9 11.77 1.20 22.08
C PRO A 9 12.36 2.39 22.84
N SER A 10 13.53 2.86 22.37
CA SER A 10 14.11 4.12 22.87
C SER A 10 13.26 5.33 22.45
N ALA A 11 13.46 6.47 23.12
CA ALA A 11 12.79 7.71 22.76
C ALA A 11 13.10 8.12 21.31
N ASP A 12 14.34 7.94 20.86
CA ASP A 12 14.76 8.24 19.49
C ASP A 12 14.04 7.34 18.47
N GLN A 13 13.93 6.04 18.76
CA GLN A 13 13.18 5.10 17.89
C GLN A 13 11.70 5.47 17.79
N ILE A 14 11.10 5.97 18.87
CA ILE A 14 9.72 6.46 18.85
C ILE A 14 9.65 7.73 18.00
N ALA A 15 10.55 8.69 18.20
CA ALA A 15 10.53 9.97 17.48
C ALA A 15 10.76 9.81 15.97
N GLU A 16 11.62 8.89 15.56
CA GLU A 16 11.96 8.63 14.15
C GLU A 16 10.97 7.69 13.44
N ALA A 17 10.02 7.10 14.17
CA ALA A 17 9.04 6.21 13.57
C ALA A 17 8.10 6.97 12.62
N ARG A 18 7.81 6.39 11.45
CA ARG A 18 6.79 6.91 10.51
C ARG A 18 5.42 7.11 11.15
N MET A 19 5.09 6.29 12.15
CA MET A 19 3.85 6.45 12.91
C MET A 19 3.80 7.77 13.69
N SER A 20 4.92 8.22 14.23
CA SER A 20 5.01 9.49 14.98
C SER A 20 4.93 10.68 14.05
N ASP A 21 5.58 10.60 12.88
CA ASP A 21 5.44 11.59 11.81
C ASP A 21 3.98 11.69 11.33
N PHE A 22 3.33 10.57 11.03
CA PHE A 22 1.92 10.53 10.64
C PHE A 22 0.99 11.11 11.71
N LEU A 23 1.23 10.78 12.99
CA LEU A 23 0.50 11.38 14.11
C LEU A 23 0.64 12.91 14.11
N GLN A 24 1.84 13.42 13.85
CA GLN A 24 2.09 14.85 13.81
C GLN A 24 1.37 15.52 12.65
N GLN A 25 1.29 14.86 11.48
CA GLN A 25 0.48 15.33 10.35
C GLN A 25 -1.00 15.43 10.72
N ILE A 26 -1.58 14.42 11.38
CA ILE A 26 -2.97 14.49 11.87
C ILE A 26 -3.16 15.69 12.80
N ASN A 27 -2.24 15.93 13.73
CA ASN A 27 -2.33 17.08 14.63
C ASN A 27 -2.33 18.42 13.89
N VAL A 28 -1.51 18.55 12.84
CA VAL A 28 -1.46 19.77 12.01
C VAL A 28 -2.74 19.95 11.19
N HIS A 29 -3.27 18.88 10.60
CA HIS A 29 -4.43 18.95 9.70
C HIS A 29 -5.78 19.00 10.43
N ASN A 30 -5.87 18.45 11.65
CA ASN A 30 -7.14 18.24 12.35
C ASN A 30 -7.18 18.86 13.75
N ASP A 31 -6.12 19.53 14.20
CA ASP A 31 -5.99 20.11 15.55
C ASP A 31 -6.31 19.08 16.65
N ALA A 32 -5.92 17.82 16.43
CA ALA A 32 -6.34 16.69 17.24
C ALA A 32 -5.58 16.54 18.57
N GLY A 33 -4.42 17.21 18.72
CA GLY A 33 -3.64 17.24 19.96
C GLY A 33 -3.16 15.86 20.47
N LEU A 34 -3.06 14.87 19.60
CA LEU A 34 -2.71 13.49 19.93
C LEU A 34 -1.27 13.44 20.47
N ALA A 35 -1.04 12.65 21.52
CA ALA A 35 0.26 12.55 22.19
C ALA A 35 0.89 11.15 22.08
N ASN A 36 0.09 10.12 21.78
CA ASN A 36 0.56 8.74 21.76
C ASN A 36 -0.29 7.84 20.83
N TYR A 37 0.19 6.62 20.63
CA TYR A 37 -0.47 5.63 19.78
C TYR A 37 -1.90 5.29 20.21
N HIS A 38 -2.20 5.24 21.52
CA HIS A 38 -3.56 4.90 21.98
C HIS A 38 -4.57 5.99 21.59
N GLU A 39 -4.16 7.25 21.70
CA GLU A 39 -4.99 8.38 21.25
C GLU A 39 -5.15 8.39 19.73
N LEU A 40 -4.09 8.12 18.97
CA LEU A 40 -4.18 7.95 17.51
C LEU A 40 -5.13 6.81 17.12
N TYR A 41 -5.06 5.68 17.81
CA TYR A 41 -5.94 4.55 17.58
C TYR A 41 -7.39 4.89 17.88
N GLN A 42 -7.67 5.54 19.01
CA GLN A 42 -9.03 5.95 19.34
C GLN A 42 -9.55 6.97 18.33
N TRP A 43 -8.71 7.95 17.96
CA TRP A 43 -9.05 8.95 16.97
C TRP A 43 -9.34 8.34 15.59
N SER A 44 -8.62 7.31 15.15
CA SER A 44 -8.86 6.65 13.86
C SER A 44 -10.19 5.90 13.79
N ILE A 45 -10.71 5.46 14.94
CA ILE A 45 -12.03 4.86 15.05
C ILE A 45 -13.11 5.95 15.02
N ASP A 46 -12.94 6.97 15.85
CA ASP A 46 -13.93 8.03 16.03
C ASP A 46 -14.04 8.93 14.78
N ASN A 47 -12.91 9.18 14.10
CA ASN A 47 -12.78 10.06 12.92
C ASN A 47 -12.35 9.29 11.68
N ASN A 48 -12.94 8.11 11.50
CA ASN A 48 -12.60 7.14 10.48
C ASN A 48 -12.51 7.68 9.03
N GLU A 49 -13.43 8.55 8.59
CA GLU A 49 -13.35 9.16 7.25
C GLU A 49 -12.14 10.09 7.10
N ALA A 50 -11.93 10.96 8.09
CA ALA A 50 -10.76 11.86 8.11
C ALA A 50 -9.46 11.06 8.15
N PHE A 51 -9.41 9.99 8.96
CA PHE A 51 -8.25 9.11 9.05
C PHE A 51 -7.89 8.49 7.69
N TRP A 52 -8.86 7.89 6.99
CA TRP A 52 -8.58 7.25 5.70
C TRP A 52 -8.28 8.25 4.59
N SER A 53 -8.93 9.43 4.60
CA SER A 53 -8.56 10.53 3.70
C SER A 53 -7.10 10.94 3.90
N LEU A 54 -6.66 11.10 5.15
CA LEU A 54 -5.27 11.46 5.46
C LEU A 54 -4.28 10.36 5.12
N ILE A 55 -4.65 9.08 5.25
CA ILE A 55 -3.80 7.97 4.82
C ILE A 55 -3.54 8.05 3.31
N TRP A 56 -4.57 8.32 2.51
CA TRP A 56 -4.41 8.51 1.07
C TRP A 56 -3.41 9.63 0.75
N ASP A 57 -3.56 10.76 1.43
CA ASP A 57 -2.72 11.94 1.20
C ASP A 57 -1.30 11.72 1.72
N TYR A 58 -1.13 11.14 2.91
CA TYR A 58 0.16 10.91 3.54
C TYR A 58 1.07 9.95 2.77
N PHE A 59 0.49 8.93 2.12
CA PHE A 59 1.23 8.00 1.27
C PHE A 59 1.31 8.46 -0.19
N ASP A 60 0.84 9.67 -0.50
CA ASP A 60 0.78 10.23 -1.86
C ASP A 60 0.18 9.21 -2.84
N VAL A 61 -0.98 8.62 -2.51
CA VAL A 61 -1.61 7.61 -3.38
C VAL A 61 -1.93 8.25 -4.73
N ILE A 62 -1.44 7.62 -5.80
CA ILE A 62 -1.66 8.07 -7.18
C ILE A 62 -3.03 7.59 -7.62
N GLY A 63 -3.89 8.54 -7.97
CA GLY A 63 -5.25 8.29 -8.42
C GLY A 63 -6.14 9.51 -8.13
N ASP A 64 -7.40 9.38 -8.48
CA ASP A 64 -8.45 10.27 -8.01
C ASP A 64 -9.07 9.67 -6.76
N LYS A 65 -9.06 10.42 -5.65
CA LYS A 65 -9.64 9.99 -4.36
C LYS A 65 -11.17 10.09 -4.36
N GLY A 66 -11.74 10.98 -5.17
CA GLY A 66 -13.12 11.42 -5.04
C GLY A 66 -13.39 12.22 -3.77
N ASP A 67 -14.63 12.66 -3.61
CA ASP A 67 -15.06 13.47 -2.47
C ASP A 67 -15.64 12.61 -1.33
N VAL A 68 -16.22 11.46 -1.67
CA VAL A 68 -16.82 10.53 -0.69
C VAL A 68 -15.79 9.50 -0.22
N ILE A 69 -15.46 9.52 1.09
CA ILE A 69 -14.51 8.56 1.69
C ILE A 69 -15.18 7.24 2.06
N VAL A 70 -16.39 7.28 2.62
CA VAL A 70 -17.15 6.07 2.94
C VAL A 70 -18.64 6.30 2.71
N GLN A 71 -19.29 5.29 2.15
CA GLN A 71 -20.75 5.21 2.02
C GLN A 71 -21.24 3.98 2.78
N ASP A 72 -22.41 4.08 3.41
CA ASP A 72 -23.03 3.00 4.18
C ASP A 72 -22.11 2.46 5.30
N LYS A 73 -21.43 3.35 6.04
CA LYS A 73 -20.40 3.02 7.05
C LYS A 73 -20.82 1.92 8.04
N ASP A 74 -22.08 1.92 8.47
CA ASP A 74 -22.59 0.96 9.47
C ASP A 74 -23.10 -0.36 8.87
N LYS A 75 -23.03 -0.52 7.54
CA LYS A 75 -23.58 -1.69 6.84
C LYS A 75 -22.54 -2.81 6.75
N LEU A 76 -22.83 -3.92 7.43
CA LEU A 76 -21.99 -5.12 7.43
C LEU A 76 -22.80 -6.35 6.96
N PRO A 77 -22.49 -6.94 5.78
CA PRO A 77 -21.56 -6.48 4.74
C PRO A 77 -22.16 -5.37 3.86
N GLY A 78 -21.32 -4.49 3.31
CA GLY A 78 -21.73 -3.57 2.25
C GLY A 78 -21.25 -2.12 2.35
N ALA A 79 -20.54 -1.74 3.40
CA ALA A 79 -19.82 -0.47 3.45
C ALA A 79 -18.90 -0.32 2.22
N LYS A 80 -18.94 0.84 1.58
CA LYS A 80 -18.13 1.15 0.40
C LYS A 80 -17.11 2.23 0.76
N TRP A 81 -15.85 1.90 0.60
CA TRP A 81 -14.74 2.81 0.83
C TRP A 81 -14.30 3.41 -0.48
N PHE A 82 -14.11 4.73 -0.49
CA PHE A 82 -13.75 5.51 -1.66
C PHE A 82 -14.57 5.13 -2.91
N PRO A 83 -15.91 5.18 -2.86
CA PRO A 83 -16.77 4.71 -3.96
C PRO A 83 -16.57 5.45 -5.29
N GLU A 84 -15.97 6.63 -5.25
CA GLU A 84 -15.68 7.48 -6.40
C GLU A 84 -14.22 7.42 -6.82
N ALA A 85 -13.36 6.71 -6.07
CA ALA A 85 -11.95 6.69 -6.37
C ALA A 85 -11.62 5.87 -7.62
N GLU A 86 -10.73 6.43 -8.42
CA GLU A 86 -10.12 5.77 -9.56
C GLU A 86 -8.61 5.68 -9.33
N LEU A 87 -8.08 4.46 -9.24
CA LEU A 87 -6.64 4.24 -9.10
C LEU A 87 -6.21 2.98 -9.83
N ASN A 88 -4.90 2.90 -10.09
CA ASN A 88 -4.27 1.69 -10.59
C ASN A 88 -3.30 1.14 -9.54
N PHE A 89 -3.47 -0.13 -9.18
CA PHE A 89 -2.66 -0.77 -8.14
C PHE A 89 -1.20 -0.91 -8.57
N ALA A 90 -0.96 -1.35 -9.80
CA ALA A 90 0.40 -1.51 -10.33
C ALA A 90 1.11 -0.16 -10.50
N GLU A 91 0.40 0.89 -10.92
CA GLU A 91 0.93 2.25 -11.01
C GLU A 91 1.48 2.74 -9.67
N ASN A 92 0.72 2.54 -8.59
CA ASN A 92 1.13 2.93 -7.25
C ASN A 92 2.40 2.20 -6.79
N LEU A 93 2.51 0.90 -7.07
CA LEU A 93 3.67 0.09 -6.70
C LEU A 93 4.89 0.31 -7.62
N LEU A 94 4.66 0.77 -8.85
CA LEU A 94 5.70 1.02 -9.87
C LEU A 94 5.91 2.52 -10.11
N ARG A 95 5.55 3.37 -9.14
CA ARG A 95 5.71 4.83 -9.24
C ARG A 95 7.16 5.25 -9.42
N HIS A 96 8.09 4.48 -8.86
CA HIS A 96 9.52 4.67 -9.06
C HIS A 96 9.95 3.91 -10.32
N LYS A 97 10.71 4.58 -11.20
CA LYS A 97 11.26 4.02 -12.45
C LYS A 97 12.74 4.32 -12.54
N ASP A 98 13.46 3.87 -11.51
CA ASP A 98 14.88 4.15 -11.34
C ASP A 98 15.68 2.86 -11.13
N ASN A 99 16.98 3.03 -10.84
CA ASN A 99 17.92 1.93 -10.68
C ASN A 99 17.94 1.32 -9.26
N HIS A 100 17.09 1.78 -8.34
CA HIS A 100 17.00 1.16 -7.02
C HIS A 100 16.39 -0.23 -7.12
N SER A 101 16.84 -1.13 -6.24
CA SER A 101 16.35 -2.50 -6.19
C SER A 101 14.88 -2.57 -5.77
N ALA A 102 14.05 -3.17 -6.62
CA ALA A 102 12.65 -3.44 -6.36
C ALA A 102 12.44 -4.88 -5.86
N LEU A 103 13.07 -5.85 -6.52
CA LEU A 103 12.94 -7.27 -6.17
C LEU A 103 14.30 -7.90 -5.99
N VAL A 104 14.47 -8.66 -4.91
CA VAL A 104 15.67 -9.45 -4.61
C VAL A 104 15.23 -10.90 -4.43
N PHE A 105 15.50 -11.72 -5.44
CA PHE A 105 15.15 -13.13 -5.43
C PHE A 105 16.31 -13.99 -4.88
N ARG A 106 15.94 -15.08 -4.19
CA ARG A 106 16.85 -16.13 -3.74
C ARG A 106 16.29 -17.50 -4.08
N GLY A 107 17.04 -18.24 -4.89
CA GLY A 107 16.78 -19.65 -5.17
C GLY A 107 17.40 -20.57 -4.14
N GLU A 108 16.87 -21.78 -4.03
CA GLU A 108 17.39 -22.83 -3.13
C GLU A 108 18.81 -23.30 -3.52
N ASN A 109 19.18 -23.12 -4.79
CA ASN A 109 20.53 -23.35 -5.31
C ASN A 109 21.53 -22.23 -4.96
N GLY A 110 21.12 -21.23 -4.16
CA GLY A 110 21.93 -20.05 -3.86
C GLY A 110 21.91 -18.98 -4.95
N GLU A 111 21.10 -19.15 -6.01
CA GLU A 111 20.94 -18.15 -7.04
C GLU A 111 20.39 -16.85 -6.43
N ARG A 112 21.00 -15.73 -6.83
CA ARG A 112 20.57 -14.38 -6.46
C ARG A 112 20.30 -13.61 -7.73
N GLN A 113 19.07 -13.17 -7.89
CA GLN A 113 18.68 -12.22 -8.92
C GLN A 113 18.16 -10.95 -8.25
N GLU A 114 18.35 -9.83 -8.91
CA GLU A 114 17.90 -8.53 -8.43
C GLU A 114 17.39 -7.72 -9.62
N LEU A 115 16.19 -7.18 -9.48
CA LEU A 115 15.62 -6.26 -10.46
C LEU A 115 15.52 -4.87 -9.87
N SER A 116 15.95 -3.88 -10.65
CA SER A 116 15.64 -2.49 -10.37
C SER A 116 14.15 -2.20 -10.63
N TYR A 117 13.66 -1.09 -10.09
CA TYR A 117 12.32 -0.57 -10.39
C TYR A 117 12.11 -0.34 -11.90
N GLU A 118 13.10 0.22 -12.61
CA GLU A 118 13.04 0.38 -14.06
C GLU A 118 12.91 -0.97 -14.78
N ALA A 119 13.73 -1.96 -14.41
CA ALA A 119 13.69 -3.29 -15.03
C ALA A 119 12.36 -4.00 -14.75
N LEU A 120 11.85 -3.91 -13.52
CA LEU A 120 10.54 -4.45 -13.14
C LEU A 120 9.42 -3.79 -13.95
N TYR A 121 9.40 -2.47 -14.04
CA TYR A 121 8.41 -1.72 -14.82
C TYR A 121 8.38 -2.17 -16.29
N LEU A 122 9.55 -2.31 -16.92
CA LEU A 122 9.64 -2.78 -18.31
C LEU A 122 9.13 -4.21 -18.50
N GLN A 123 9.40 -5.12 -17.54
CA GLN A 123 8.88 -6.48 -17.60
C GLN A 123 7.36 -6.51 -17.42
N VAL A 124 6.82 -5.76 -16.46
CA VAL A 124 5.37 -5.63 -16.22
C VAL A 124 4.68 -5.05 -17.45
N ALA A 125 5.21 -3.98 -18.05
CA ALA A 125 4.63 -3.38 -19.24
C ALA A 125 4.58 -4.35 -20.42
N ARG A 126 5.61 -5.18 -20.61
CA ARG A 126 5.64 -6.22 -21.65
C ARG A 126 4.60 -7.31 -21.38
N ALA A 127 4.51 -7.79 -20.14
CA ALA A 127 3.53 -8.80 -19.74
C ALA A 127 2.09 -8.28 -19.88
N ALA A 128 1.82 -7.06 -19.43
CA ALA A 128 0.51 -6.42 -19.55
C ALA A 128 0.09 -6.25 -21.01
N HIS A 129 1.02 -5.82 -21.88
CA HIS A 129 0.77 -5.74 -23.31
C HIS A 129 0.46 -7.11 -23.93
N ALA A 130 1.17 -8.17 -23.51
CA ALA A 130 0.89 -9.53 -23.96
C ALA A 130 -0.50 -10.00 -23.52
N LEU A 131 -0.88 -9.79 -22.25
CA LEU A 131 -2.22 -10.12 -21.74
C LEU A 131 -3.32 -9.40 -22.53
N LYS A 132 -3.16 -8.10 -22.75
CA LYS A 132 -4.10 -7.30 -23.55
C LYS A 132 -4.20 -7.79 -24.98
N THR A 133 -3.09 -8.22 -25.58
CA THR A 133 -3.07 -8.79 -26.94
C THR A 133 -3.80 -10.13 -27.00
N GLN A 134 -3.81 -10.89 -25.91
CA GLN A 134 -4.62 -12.12 -25.76
C GLN A 134 -6.09 -11.84 -25.42
N GLY A 135 -6.51 -10.58 -25.36
CA GLY A 135 -7.90 -10.18 -25.14
C GLY A 135 -8.31 -10.01 -23.69
N VAL A 136 -7.36 -10.01 -22.74
CA VAL A 136 -7.66 -9.73 -21.32
C VAL A 136 -8.13 -8.28 -21.17
N SER A 137 -9.22 -8.10 -20.44
CA SER A 137 -9.87 -6.83 -20.17
C SER A 137 -10.21 -6.63 -18.69
N SER A 138 -10.61 -5.42 -18.31
CA SER A 138 -11.00 -5.13 -16.93
C SER A 138 -12.19 -6.01 -16.49
N GLY A 139 -12.06 -6.67 -15.35
CA GLY A 139 -13.04 -7.62 -14.82
C GLY A 139 -12.79 -9.10 -15.20
N ASP A 140 -11.85 -9.37 -16.09
CA ASP A 140 -11.41 -10.73 -16.38
C ASP A 140 -10.57 -11.30 -15.24
N ARG A 141 -10.60 -12.63 -15.11
CA ARG A 141 -9.82 -13.35 -14.10
C ARG A 141 -8.64 -14.04 -14.78
N VAL A 142 -7.43 -13.71 -14.35
CA VAL A 142 -6.20 -14.38 -14.75
C VAL A 142 -5.73 -15.27 -13.60
N ALA A 143 -5.51 -16.55 -13.88
CA ALA A 143 -5.04 -17.53 -12.88
C ALA A 143 -3.66 -18.05 -13.27
N GLY A 144 -2.77 -18.19 -12.28
CA GLY A 144 -1.43 -18.73 -12.47
C GLY A 144 -1.06 -19.72 -11.35
N MET A 145 -0.53 -20.88 -11.73
CA MET A 145 0.10 -21.82 -10.80
C MET A 145 1.62 -21.64 -10.92
N MET A 146 2.18 -20.78 -10.08
CA MET A 146 3.57 -20.35 -10.15
C MET A 146 4.25 -20.42 -8.78
N PRO A 147 5.56 -20.68 -8.71
CA PRO A 147 6.32 -20.64 -7.46
C PRO A 147 6.54 -19.19 -6.97
N ASN A 148 7.20 -19.01 -5.84
CA ASN A 148 7.64 -17.68 -5.39
C ASN A 148 8.88 -17.23 -6.18
N CYS A 149 8.66 -16.70 -7.38
CA CYS A 149 9.70 -16.17 -8.26
C CYS A 149 9.34 -14.78 -8.78
N ILE A 150 10.28 -14.13 -9.46
CA ILE A 150 10.13 -12.78 -10.00
C ILE A 150 8.95 -12.72 -10.98
N GLU A 151 8.81 -13.72 -11.85
CA GLU A 151 7.77 -13.79 -12.86
C GLU A 151 6.37 -13.80 -12.24
N THR A 152 6.21 -14.38 -11.05
CA THR A 152 4.93 -14.37 -10.34
C THR A 152 4.50 -12.95 -9.96
N ILE A 153 5.45 -12.13 -9.50
CA ILE A 153 5.18 -10.72 -9.19
C ILE A 153 4.94 -9.93 -10.47
N VAL A 154 5.73 -10.16 -11.52
CA VAL A 154 5.54 -9.52 -12.83
C VAL A 154 4.14 -9.80 -13.40
N MET A 155 3.70 -11.06 -13.39
CA MET A 155 2.39 -11.46 -13.91
C MET A 155 1.23 -10.92 -13.07
N MET A 156 1.39 -10.86 -11.74
CA MET A 156 0.40 -10.25 -10.85
C MET A 156 0.26 -8.76 -11.14
N LEU A 157 1.37 -8.02 -11.16
CA LEU A 157 1.37 -6.58 -11.43
C LEU A 157 0.81 -6.28 -12.82
N ALA A 158 1.16 -7.08 -13.83
CA ALA A 158 0.62 -6.96 -15.19
C ALA A 158 -0.88 -7.25 -15.30
N THR A 159 -1.43 -8.06 -14.39
CA THR A 159 -2.87 -8.32 -14.33
C THR A 159 -3.62 -7.18 -13.63
N THR A 160 -2.97 -6.51 -12.68
CA THR A 160 -3.52 -5.38 -11.92
C THR A 160 -3.22 -4.00 -12.53
N SER A 161 -2.60 -3.97 -13.71
CA SER A 161 -2.19 -2.74 -14.44
C SER A 161 -3.19 -2.30 -15.50
#